data_AF-A0A536AZ39-F1
#
_entry.id   AF-A0A536AZ39-F1
#
_cell.length_a   1.000
_cell.length_b   1.000
_cell.length_c   1.000
_cell.angle_alpha   90.00
_cell.angle_beta   90.00
_cell.angle_gamma   90.00
#
_symmetry.space_group_name_H-M   'P 1'
#
loop_
_entity.id
_entity.type
_entity.pdbx_description
1 polymer ?
#
loop_
_entity_poly.entity_id
_entity_poly.type
_entity_poly.pdbx_seq_one_letter_code
_entity_poly.pdbx_strand_id
1 'polypeptide(L)'
;MTTIADETTLAPSTEPAVEELSLKERRGQVLLGTVTAAHFSHHVANSLLNPLLPLIRDAFALSYAESGFAVSAFSIAAGLANAPWGVLADRVGSRVVIVGGLFLMGAA
;
A
#
# COMPACT_ATOMS: atom_id res chain seq x y z
N MET A 1 -0.56 10.78 66.71
CA MET A 1 -1.76 11.21 65.96
C MET A 1 -1.29 11.66 64.59
N THR A 2 -1.34 10.75 63.61
CA THR A 2 -2.27 10.79 62.44
C THR A 2 -1.80 11.82 61.40
N THR A 3 -1.47 11.50 60.15
CA THR A 3 -2.06 10.49 59.28
C THR A 3 -1.14 10.21 58.08
N ILE A 4 -1.02 8.93 57.73
CA ILE A 4 -0.65 8.42 56.41
C ILE A 4 -1.88 8.61 55.50
N ALA A 5 -1.68 9.10 54.28
CA ALA A 5 -2.52 8.92 53.09
C ALA A 5 -1.89 9.78 51.98
N ASP A 6 -1.68 9.36 50.75
CA ASP A 6 -2.01 8.13 50.04
C ASP A 6 -1.18 8.29 48.75
N GLU A 7 -0.18 7.42 48.54
CA GLU A 7 0.37 7.24 47.19
C GLU A 7 -0.76 6.63 46.38
N THR A 8 -1.57 7.49 45.76
CA THR A 8 -2.56 7.06 44.79
C THR A 8 -1.80 6.37 43.68
N THR A 9 -1.86 5.05 43.79
CA THR A 9 -1.29 4.05 42.91
C THR A 9 -1.68 4.42 41.49
N LEU A 10 -0.73 5.00 40.75
CA LEU A 10 -0.81 5.04 39.30
C LEU A 10 -0.75 3.56 38.88
N ALA A 11 -1.93 2.97 38.65
CA ALA A 11 -2.01 1.68 37.99
C ALA A 11 -1.15 1.76 36.73
N PRO A 12 -0.27 0.78 36.45
CA PRO A 12 0.43 0.75 35.18
C PRO A 12 -0.64 0.74 34.10
N SER A 13 -0.74 1.85 33.36
CA SER A 13 -1.57 1.94 32.18
C SER A 13 -1.20 0.74 31.33
N THR A 14 -2.16 -0.16 31.16
CA THR A 14 -2.06 -1.29 30.25
C THR A 14 -2.11 -0.68 28.86
N GLU A 15 -1.01 -0.05 28.45
CA GLU A 15 -0.80 0.27 27.05
C GLU A 15 -0.96 -1.05 26.31
N PRO A 16 -1.87 -1.14 25.33
CA PRO A 16 -2.04 -2.37 24.58
C PRO A 16 -0.65 -2.68 24.01
N ALA A 17 -0.11 -3.85 24.38
CA ALA A 17 1.15 -4.32 23.84
C ALA A 17 1.01 -4.33 22.33
N VAL A 18 1.50 -3.28 21.68
CA VAL A 18 1.76 -3.28 20.25
C VAL A 18 2.82 -4.35 20.14
N GLU A 19 2.41 -5.55 19.72
CA GLU A 19 3.30 -6.66 19.45
C GLU A 19 4.33 -6.14 18.45
N GLU A 20 5.48 -5.68 18.95
CA GLU A 20 6.59 -5.21 18.13
C GLU A 20 7.08 -6.41 17.33
N LEU A 21 6.50 -6.60 16.15
CA LEU A 21 6.90 -7.63 15.21
C LEU A 21 8.36 -7.38 14.85
N SER A 22 9.26 -8.17 15.43
CA SER A 22 10.68 -8.06 15.18
C SER A 22 10.96 -8.51 13.74
N LEU A 23 11.66 -7.68 12.97
CA LEU A 23 12.04 -8.01 11.58
C LEU A 23 12.91 -9.26 11.47
N LYS A 24 13.48 -9.73 12.59
CA LYS A 24 14.25 -10.97 12.67
C LYS A 24 13.37 -12.22 12.77
N GLU A 25 12.11 -12.09 13.17
CA GLU A 25 11.17 -13.20 13.22
C GLU A 25 10.75 -13.63 11.81
N ARG A 26 10.49 -14.92 11.63
CA ARG A 26 10.01 -15.46 10.34
C ARG A 26 8.79 -14.72 9.81
N ARG A 27 7.89 -14.30 10.70
CA ARG A 27 6.70 -13.48 10.35
C ARG A 27 7.09 -12.12 9.80
N GLY A 28 7.99 -11.40 10.49
CA GLY A 28 8.51 -10.10 10.04
C GLY A 28 9.22 -10.19 8.69
N GLN A 29 10.06 -11.21 8.49
CA GLN A 29 10.76 -11.45 7.22
C GLN A 29 9.80 -11.74 6.07
N VAL A 30 8.76 -12.56 6.28
CA VAL A 30 7.74 -12.87 5.26
C VAL A 30 6.93 -11.62 4.89
N LEU A 31 6.53 -10.82 5.88
CA LEU A 31 5.81 -9.57 5.64
C LEU A 31 6.67 -8.58 4.84
N LEU A 32 7.93 -8.39 5.24
CA LEU A 32 8.84 -7.50 4.53
C LEU A 32 9.06 -7.97 3.08
N GLY A 33 9.32 -9.25 2.88
CA GLY A 33 9.52 -9.82 1.55
C GLY A 33 8.29 -9.67 0.65
N THR A 34 7.10 -9.95 1.18
CA THR A 34 5.84 -9.84 0.41
C THR A 34 5.48 -8.40 0.08
N VAL A 35 5.59 -7.47 1.03
CA VAL A 35 5.34 -6.04 0.78
C VAL A 35 6.35 -5.47 -0.23
N THR A 36 7.64 -5.84 -0.10
CA THR A 36 8.68 -5.39 -1.04
C THR A 36 8.41 -5.90 -2.45
N ALA A 37 8.11 -7.20 -2.60
CA ALA A 37 7.81 -7.79 -3.90
C ALA A 37 6.54 -7.19 -4.53
N ALA A 38 5.49 -6.98 -3.73
CA ALA A 38 4.26 -6.34 -4.17
C ALA A 38 4.51 -4.91 -4.66
N HIS A 39 5.24 -4.12 -3.87
CA HIS A 39 5.56 -2.73 -4.19
C HIS A 39 6.44 -2.63 -5.44
N PHE A 40 7.48 -3.47 -5.54
CA PHE A 40 8.32 -3.57 -6.73
C PHE A 40 7.50 -3.89 -7.97
N SER A 41 6.65 -4.93 -7.91
CA SER A 41 5.81 -5.35 -9.03
C SER A 41 4.86 -4.25 -9.47
N HIS A 42 4.23 -3.56 -8.51
CA HIS A 42 3.37 -2.41 -8.76
C HIS A 42 4.11 -1.27 -9.45
N HIS A 43 5.30 -0.92 -8.95
CA HIS A 43 6.12 0.12 -9.56
C HIS A 43 6.55 -0.23 -10.98
N VAL A 44 7.01 -1.46 -11.22
CA VAL A 44 7.42 -1.90 -12.55
C VAL A 44 6.24 -1.83 -13.50
N ALA A 45 5.10 -2.43 -13.16
CA ALA A 45 3.91 -2.44 -14.01
C ALA A 45 3.46 -1.04 -14.43
N ASN A 46 3.39 -0.11 -13.47
CA ASN A 46 2.97 1.27 -13.75
C ASN A 46 4.02 2.07 -14.52
N SER A 47 5.31 1.75 -14.33
CA SER A 47 6.42 2.47 -14.97
C SER A 47 6.65 2.01 -16.41
N LEU A 48 6.12 0.86 -16.82
CA LEU A 48 6.31 0.29 -18.17
C LEU A 48 5.58 1.06 -19.27
N LEU A 49 4.50 1.78 -18.95
CA LEU A 49 3.71 2.51 -19.95
C LEU A 49 4.58 3.51 -20.74
N ASN A 50 5.43 4.26 -20.05
CA ASN A 50 6.23 5.32 -20.67
C ASN A 50 7.33 4.80 -21.61
N PRO A 51 8.21 3.84 -21.21
CA PRO A 51 9.21 3.27 -22.11
C PRO A 51 8.62 2.40 -23.22
N LEU A 52 7.45 1.78 -23.00
CA LEU A 52 6.76 1.00 -24.04
C LEU A 52 5.84 1.85 -24.93
N LEU A 53 5.64 3.13 -24.62
CA LEU A 53 4.74 4.00 -25.38
C LEU A 53 5.06 4.05 -26.88
N PRO A 54 6.33 4.07 -27.34
CA PRO A 54 6.63 4.01 -28.77
C PRO A 54 6.13 2.72 -29.44
N LEU A 55 6.34 1.56 -28.79
CA LEU A 55 5.86 0.27 -29.29
C LEU A 55 4.33 0.20 -29.34
N ILE A 56 3.66 0.70 -28.29
CA ILE A 56 2.20 0.78 -28.23
C ILE A 56 1.68 1.69 -29.34
N ARG A 57 2.27 2.89 -29.48
CA ARG A 57 1.91 3.84 -30.52
C ARG A 57 2.00 3.24 -31.92
N ASP A 58 3.11 2.56 -32.22
CA ASP A 58 3.33 1.97 -33.53
C ASP A 58 2.38 0.79 -33.79
N ALA A 59 2.14 -0.06 -32.78
CA ALA A 59 1.24 -1.21 -32.88
C ALA A 59 -0.23 -0.82 -33.10
N PHE A 60 -0.66 0.30 -32.50
CA PHE A 60 -2.04 0.81 -32.62
C PHE A 60 -2.17 1.99 -33.60
N ALA A 61 -1.10 2.34 -34.32
CA ALA A 61 -1.02 3.47 -35.25
C ALA A 61 -1.53 4.81 -34.66
N LEU A 62 -1.20 5.08 -33.39
CA LEU A 62 -1.69 6.25 -32.67
C LEU A 62 -0.95 7.54 -33.09
N SER A 63 -1.69 8.64 -33.10
CA SER A 63 -1.11 9.98 -33.14
C SER A 63 -0.38 10.32 -31.82
N TYR A 64 0.47 11.34 -31.86
CA TYR A 64 1.12 11.85 -30.64
C TYR A 64 0.11 12.37 -29.61
N ALA A 65 -1.00 12.95 -30.08
CA ALA A 65 -2.07 13.44 -29.21
C ALA A 65 -2.77 12.29 -28.46
N GLU A 66 -3.13 11.22 -29.18
CA GLU A 66 -3.75 10.02 -28.57
C GLU A 66 -2.80 9.32 -27.60
N SER A 67 -1.51 9.25 -27.93
CA SER A 67 -0.49 8.68 -27.04
C SER A 67 -0.36 9.49 -25.74
N GLY A 68 -0.33 10.83 -25.85
CA GLY A 68 -0.31 11.73 -24.68
C GLY A 68 -1.59 11.64 -23.85
N PHE A 69 -2.74 11.48 -24.50
CA PHE A 69 -4.02 11.24 -23.83
C PHE A 69 -4.01 9.93 -23.05
N ALA A 70 -3.46 8.83 -23.60
CA ALA A 70 -3.36 7.55 -22.92
C ALA A 70 -2.56 7.66 -21.61
N VAL A 71 -1.40 8.32 -21.64
CA VAL A 71 -0.56 8.56 -20.44
C VAL A 71 -1.29 9.43 -19.41
N SER A 72 -2.00 10.46 -19.88
CA SER A 72 -2.77 11.37 -19.02
C SER A 72 -3.94 10.65 -18.35
N ALA A 73 -4.71 9.88 -19.12
CA ALA A 73 -5.84 9.10 -18.64
C ALA A 73 -5.40 8.08 -17.59
N PHE A 74 -4.28 7.38 -17.83
CA PHE A 74 -3.67 6.49 -16.84
C PHE A 74 -3.33 7.23 -15.54
N SER A 75 -2.64 8.36 -15.63
CA SER A 75 -2.21 9.15 -14.46
C SER A 75 -3.40 9.69 -13.65
N ILE A 76 -4.43 10.21 -14.33
CA ILE A 76 -5.64 10.71 -13.70
C ILE A 76 -6.41 9.57 -13.02
N ALA A 77 -6.60 8.46 -13.72
CA ALA A 77 -7.29 7.29 -13.15
C ALA A 77 -6.56 6.76 -11.91
N ALA A 78 -5.23 6.65 -11.96
CA ALA A 78 -4.41 6.24 -10.81
C ALA A 78 -4.54 7.23 -9.64
N GLY A 79 -4.46 8.54 -9.92
CA GLY A 79 -4.63 9.58 -8.91
C GLY A 79 -6.01 9.55 -8.25
N LEU A 80 -7.07 9.40 -9.05
CA LEU A 80 -8.44 9.29 -8.56
C LEU A 80 -8.68 8.01 -7.75
N ALA A 81 -8.00 6.92 -8.08
CA ALA A 81 -8.12 5.66 -7.35
C ALA A 81 -7.50 5.71 -5.94
N ASN A 82 -6.48 6.54 -5.70
CA ASN A 82 -5.76 6.57 -4.42
C ASN A 82 -6.66 6.89 -3.21
N ALA A 83 -7.52 7.91 -3.32
CA ALA A 83 -8.38 8.33 -2.20
C ALA A 83 -9.43 7.27 -1.82
N PRO A 84 -10.19 6.68 -2.77
CA PRO A 84 -11.08 5.55 -2.49
C PRO A 84 -10.37 4.35 -1.85
N TRP A 85 -9.15 4.00 -2.29
CA TRP A 85 -8.40 2.88 -1.71
C TRP A 85 -7.99 3.13 -0.26
N GLY A 86 -7.63 4.38 0.09
CA GLY A 86 -7.36 4.77 1.48
C GLY A 86 -8.62 4.61 2.35
N VAL A 87 -9.74 5.19 1.91
CA VAL A 87 -11.01 5.09 2.63
C VAL A 87 -11.47 3.62 2.76
N LEU A 88 -11.25 2.81 1.73
CA LEU A 88 -11.57 1.38 1.78
C LEU A 88 -10.68 0.64 2.79
N ALA A 89 -9.37 0.90 2.79
CA ALA A 89 -8.44 0.32 3.76
C ALA A 89 -8.80 0.69 5.20
N ASP A 90 -9.25 1.92 5.43
CA ASP A 90 -9.71 2.37 6.74
C ASP A 90 -11.01 1.68 7.19
N ARG A 91 -11.87 1.27 6.24
CA ARG A 91 -13.16 0.62 6.53
C ARG A 91 -13.09 -0.89 6.69
N VAL A 92 -12.35 -1.59 5.83
CA VAL A 92 -12.29 -3.07 5.83
C VAL A 92 -11.00 -3.64 6.44
N GLY A 93 -10.08 -2.76 6.84
CA GLY A 93 -8.80 -3.12 7.42
C GLY A 93 -7.70 -3.28 6.38
N SER A 94 -6.54 -2.66 6.63
CA SER A 94 -5.41 -2.59 5.70
C SER A 94 -4.91 -3.96 5.24
N ARG A 95 -4.98 -4.97 6.11
CA ARG A 95 -4.52 -6.34 5.79
C ARG A 95 -5.34 -6.98 4.67
N VAL A 96 -6.66 -6.80 4.67
CA VAL A 96 -7.54 -7.37 3.63
C VAL A 96 -7.30 -6.67 2.30
N VAL A 97 -7.12 -5.35 2.32
CA VAL A 97 -6.84 -4.56 1.11
C VAL A 97 -5.49 -4.91 0.50
N ILE A 98 -4.43 -5.06 1.31
CA ILE A 98 -3.11 -5.44 0.83
C ILE A 98 -3.12 -6.84 0.21
N VAL A 99 -3.71 -7.83 0.89
CA VAL A 99 -3.77 -9.21 0.37
C VAL A 99 -4.65 -9.30 -0.88
N GLY A 100 -5.80 -8.62 -0.89
CA GLY A 100 -6.68 -8.56 -2.06
C GLY A 100 -6.01 -7.89 -3.25
N GLY A 101 -5.32 -6.76 -3.03
CA GLY A 101 -4.54 -6.08 -4.06
C GLY A 101 -3.41 -6.94 -4.63
N LEU A 102 -2.72 -7.69 -3.77
CA LEU A 102 -1.67 -8.60 -4.21
C LEU A 102 -2.19 -9.76 -5.06
N PHE A 103 -3.35 -10.34 -4.69
CA PHE A 103 -4.01 -11.36 -5.50
C PHE A 103 -4.45 -10.83 -6.86
N LEU A 104 -5.04 -9.64 -6.90
CA LEU A 104 -5.44 -8.99 -8.15
C LEU A 104 -4.23 -8.71 -9.05
N MET A 105 -3.12 -8.26 -8.47
CA MET A 105 -1.90 -7.99 -9.23
C MET A 105 -1.27 -9.26 -9.82
N GLY A 106 -1.31 -10.37 -9.09
CA GLY A 106 -0.79 -11.66 -9.57
C GLY A 106 -1.71 -12.38 -10.56
N ALA A 107 -2.98 -11.98 -10.65
CA ALA A 107 -3.96 -12.57 -11.57
C ALA A 107 -4.12 -11.80 -12.89
N ALA A 108 -3.61 -10.56 -12.96
CA ALA A 108 -3.64 -9.69 -14.14
C ALA A 108 -2.44 -9.97 -15.07
#